data_AF-A0A2D6P234-F1
#
_entry.id   AF-A0A2D6P234-F1
#
_cell.length_a   1.000
_cell.length_b   1.000
_cell.length_c   1.000
_cell.angle_alpha   90.00
_cell.angle_beta   90.00
_cell.angle_gamma   90.00
#
_symmetry.space_group_name_H-M   'P 1'
#
loop_
_entity.id
_entity.type
_entity.pdbx_description
1 polymer ?
#
loop_
_entity_poly.entity_id
_entity_poly.type
_entity_poly.pdbx_seq_one_letter_code
_entity_poly.pdbx_strand_id
1 'polypeptide(L)'
;MSNSTLILPQDINDTTEDQRNELYIDKYGFTLDEILTIGRLPNDFNKIEQICDSLVYHYNFSNREKKSKTGAQLTLCTIGGLFREPWDGDYKRSTSDVRNILRRRYNSSGENLTTTHFLREEMNVYKGNLVELKEKNFQFLVTSVDLKESIRIPEEINFNEGMLIGIAYADAYVINDNLKNRNAERGRGLIFKGSNYDEEYALYTNILDMLKDQHNYMGEIKKHEFTTPNKFQGVTPSINVCSTSIATWYHNDLEFPTGNERNSFKLPKFNYEAEVGFFVGYVGAKARTGKYRNLRVYTKDFEIANLLIQMAEKLEIDYNYREDNNDRYESTKVLTIGKKGIGKMQEEDLLINPSHRNILLK
;
A
#
# COMPACT_ATOMS: atom_id res chain seq x y z
N MET A 1 7.06 -33.46 -13.17
CA MET A 1 6.82 -31.99 -13.12
C MET A 1 8.11 -31.31 -13.53
N SER A 2 8.14 -30.65 -14.68
CA SER A 2 9.32 -29.89 -15.13
C SER A 2 9.43 -28.62 -14.29
N ASN A 3 10.52 -28.48 -13.52
CA ASN A 3 10.89 -27.24 -12.83
C ASN A 3 11.36 -26.21 -13.87
N SER A 4 10.41 -25.65 -14.63
CA SER A 4 10.66 -24.50 -15.48
C SER A 4 10.80 -23.26 -14.59
N THR A 5 12.00 -22.67 -14.54
CA THR A 5 12.24 -21.31 -14.02
C THR A 5 11.66 -20.22 -14.94
N LEU A 6 11.13 -20.58 -16.11
CA LEU A 6 10.54 -19.66 -17.07
C LEU A 6 9.03 -19.45 -16.81
N ILE A 7 8.58 -18.21 -16.94
CA ILE A 7 7.17 -17.87 -17.16
C ILE A 7 6.89 -18.19 -18.63
N LEU A 8 6.07 -19.22 -18.86
CA LEU A 8 5.69 -19.65 -20.20
C LEU A 8 4.54 -18.77 -20.74
N PRO A 9 4.33 -18.69 -22.08
CA PRO A 9 3.18 -17.96 -22.65
C PRO A 9 1.83 -18.40 -22.06
N GLN A 10 1.68 -19.70 -21.78
CA GLN A 10 0.49 -20.23 -21.12
C GLN A 10 0.33 -19.77 -19.66
N ASP A 11 1.41 -19.39 -18.97
CA ASP A 11 1.38 -18.88 -17.59
C ASP A 11 0.90 -17.41 -17.54
N ILE A 12 0.91 -16.70 -18.67
CA ILE A 12 0.47 -15.30 -18.81
C ILE A 12 -0.81 -15.14 -19.62
N ASN A 13 -1.23 -16.18 -20.33
CA ASN A 13 -2.52 -16.18 -21.02
C ASN A 13 -3.64 -15.98 -19.98
N ASP A 14 -4.57 -15.08 -20.27
CA ASP A 14 -5.71 -14.73 -19.42
C ASP A 14 -5.38 -14.10 -18.06
N THR A 15 -4.16 -13.58 -17.86
CA THR A 15 -3.75 -12.86 -16.64
C THR A 15 -3.85 -11.34 -16.78
N THR A 16 -4.32 -10.66 -15.73
CA THR A 16 -4.28 -9.19 -15.66
C THR A 16 -2.83 -8.68 -15.56
N GLU A 17 -2.62 -7.38 -15.79
CA GLU A 17 -1.29 -6.79 -15.67
C GLU A 17 -0.70 -6.94 -14.26
N ASP A 18 -1.52 -6.73 -13.22
CA ASP A 18 -1.10 -6.88 -11.83
C ASP A 18 -0.74 -8.35 -11.50
N GLN A 19 -1.53 -9.31 -11.98
CA GLN A 19 -1.23 -10.74 -11.83
C GLN A 19 0.06 -11.14 -12.54
N ARG A 20 0.35 -10.52 -13.70
CA ARG A 20 1.64 -10.70 -14.37
C ARG A 20 2.76 -10.12 -13.52
N ASN A 21 2.64 -8.89 -13.04
CA ASN A 21 3.66 -8.27 -12.22
C ASN A 21 3.95 -9.07 -10.95
N GLU A 22 2.93 -9.58 -10.26
CA GLU A 22 3.08 -10.48 -9.11
C GLU A 22 3.85 -11.76 -9.49
N LEU A 23 3.48 -12.40 -10.61
CA LEU A 23 4.17 -13.60 -11.11
C LEU A 23 5.65 -13.35 -11.44
N TYR A 24 5.96 -12.22 -12.07
CA TYR A 24 7.33 -11.82 -12.39
C TYR A 24 8.14 -11.47 -11.13
N ILE A 25 7.54 -10.76 -10.18
CA ILE A 25 8.14 -10.50 -8.86
C ILE A 25 8.38 -11.82 -8.11
N ASP A 26 7.47 -12.79 -8.17
CA ASP A 26 7.60 -14.08 -7.51
C ASP A 26 8.67 -14.98 -8.13
N LYS A 27 8.73 -15.06 -9.46
CA LYS A 27 9.70 -15.92 -10.16
C LYS A 27 11.09 -15.29 -10.24
N TYR A 28 11.16 -13.98 -10.47
CA TYR A 28 12.42 -13.28 -10.80
C TYR A 28 12.80 -12.20 -9.79
N GLY A 29 11.86 -11.74 -8.97
CA GLY A 29 12.12 -10.63 -8.07
C GLY A 29 12.19 -9.28 -8.78
N PHE A 30 11.65 -9.17 -9.99
CA PHE A 30 11.53 -7.92 -10.75
C PHE A 30 10.12 -7.82 -11.34
N THR A 31 9.59 -6.61 -11.47
CA THR A 31 8.39 -6.35 -12.29
C THR A 31 8.72 -6.50 -13.78
N LEU A 32 7.70 -6.67 -14.61
CA LEU A 32 7.89 -6.70 -16.06
C LEU A 32 8.51 -5.40 -16.58
N ASP A 33 8.08 -4.25 -16.06
CA ASP A 33 8.61 -2.94 -16.45
C ASP A 33 10.06 -2.75 -16.04
N GLU A 34 10.46 -3.20 -14.85
CA GLU A 34 11.87 -3.19 -14.43
C GLU A 34 12.71 -4.04 -15.41
N ILE A 35 12.25 -5.23 -15.75
CA ILE A 35 12.91 -6.12 -16.72
C ILE A 35 13.05 -5.45 -18.10
N LEU A 36 11.98 -4.83 -18.60
CA LEU A 36 12.00 -4.13 -19.89
C LEU A 36 12.90 -2.89 -19.86
N THR A 37 12.96 -2.18 -18.73
CA THR A 37 13.83 -1.01 -18.55
C THR A 37 15.29 -1.43 -18.56
N ILE A 38 15.64 -2.50 -17.83
CA ILE A 38 16.99 -3.07 -17.79
C ILE A 38 17.44 -3.49 -19.20
N GLY A 39 16.57 -4.18 -19.96
CA GLY A 39 16.90 -4.66 -21.31
C GLY A 39 16.97 -3.58 -22.40
N ARG A 40 16.82 -2.30 -22.06
CA ARG A 40 16.92 -1.15 -22.97
C ARG A 40 18.13 -0.26 -22.67
N LEU A 41 18.93 -0.60 -21.66
CA LEU A 41 20.10 0.18 -21.33
C LEU A 41 21.19 -0.02 -22.44
N PRO A 42 22.27 0.77 -22.48
CA PRO A 42 23.42 0.48 -23.33
C PRO A 42 24.49 -0.34 -22.56
N ASN A 43 25.05 -1.39 -23.18
CA ASN A 43 26.08 -2.30 -22.60
C ASN A 43 25.60 -3.19 -21.43
N ASP A 44 24.33 -3.55 -21.45
CA ASP A 44 23.55 -4.10 -20.33
C ASP A 44 24.17 -5.31 -19.67
N PHE A 45 24.62 -6.25 -20.49
CA PHE A 45 25.09 -7.53 -19.99
C PHE A 45 26.33 -7.39 -19.12
N ASN A 46 27.37 -6.72 -19.64
CA ASN A 46 28.64 -6.58 -18.93
C ASN A 46 28.49 -5.75 -17.66
N LYS A 47 27.59 -4.75 -17.66
CA LYS A 47 27.34 -3.92 -16.47
C LYS A 47 26.56 -4.69 -15.39
N ILE A 48 25.51 -5.42 -15.77
CA ILE A 48 24.74 -6.27 -14.85
C ILE A 48 25.61 -7.39 -14.28
N GLU A 49 26.43 -8.02 -15.12
CA GLU A 49 27.40 -9.04 -14.73
C GLU A 49 28.43 -8.47 -13.76
N GLN A 50 29.01 -7.29 -14.04
CA GLN A 50 29.95 -6.62 -13.14
C GLN A 50 29.33 -6.21 -11.79
N ILE A 51 28.10 -5.72 -11.77
CA ILE A 51 27.36 -5.39 -10.54
C ILE A 51 27.12 -6.67 -9.73
N CYS A 52 26.67 -7.72 -10.40
CA CYS A 52 26.46 -9.03 -9.79
C CYS A 52 27.77 -9.59 -9.18
N ASP A 53 28.87 -9.52 -9.93
CA ASP A 53 30.20 -9.95 -9.46
C ASP A 53 30.70 -9.11 -8.29
N SER A 54 30.47 -7.79 -8.30
CA SER A 54 30.82 -6.87 -7.23
C SER A 54 30.04 -7.13 -5.95
N LEU A 55 28.71 -7.33 -6.04
CA LEU A 55 27.87 -7.71 -4.90
C LEU A 55 28.28 -9.07 -4.33
N VAL A 56 28.61 -10.03 -5.19
CA VAL A 56 29.15 -11.33 -4.77
C VAL A 56 30.49 -11.15 -4.08
N TYR A 57 31.35 -10.23 -4.52
CA TYR A 57 32.65 -9.96 -3.93
C TYR A 57 32.57 -9.25 -2.57
N HIS A 58 31.76 -8.18 -2.44
CA HIS A 58 31.66 -7.36 -1.22
C HIS A 58 31.01 -8.09 -0.05
N TYR A 59 29.98 -8.91 -0.27
CA TYR A 59 29.28 -9.64 0.79
C TYR A 59 29.94 -10.98 1.18
N ASN A 60 31.13 -11.27 0.63
CA ASN A 60 31.86 -12.54 0.80
C ASN A 60 32.96 -12.54 1.87
N PHE A 61 33.04 -11.51 2.72
CA PHE A 61 34.01 -11.43 3.82
C PHE A 61 33.51 -12.14 5.09
N SER A 62 33.47 -13.48 5.10
CA SER A 62 33.74 -14.27 6.32
C SER A 62 33.73 -15.81 6.19
N ASN A 63 33.32 -16.47 5.09
CA ASN A 63 33.43 -17.95 5.04
C ASN A 63 33.61 -18.55 3.64
N ARG A 64 34.74 -19.26 3.42
CA ARG A 64 35.25 -19.72 2.12
C ARG A 64 34.63 -20.99 1.54
N GLU A 65 33.87 -21.78 2.30
CA GLU A 65 33.56 -23.16 1.89
C GLU A 65 32.17 -23.41 1.28
N LYS A 66 31.26 -22.42 1.27
CA LYS A 66 29.93 -22.55 0.63
C LYS A 66 29.76 -21.67 -0.62
N LYS A 67 30.89 -21.27 -1.21
CA LYS A 67 31.05 -20.10 -2.09
C LYS A 67 30.53 -20.17 -3.52
N SER A 68 30.31 -21.33 -4.14
CA SER A 68 30.02 -21.38 -5.60
C SER A 68 28.55 -21.54 -6.00
N LYS A 69 27.61 -21.60 -5.04
CA LYS A 69 26.17 -21.82 -5.37
C LYS A 69 25.31 -20.56 -5.28
N THR A 70 25.63 -19.60 -4.41
CA THR A 70 24.66 -18.54 -4.05
C THR A 70 24.71 -17.29 -4.93
N GLY A 71 25.89 -16.91 -5.45
CA GLY A 71 26.02 -15.76 -6.36
C GLY A 71 25.45 -16.04 -7.75
N ALA A 72 25.79 -17.22 -8.30
CA ALA A 72 25.33 -17.63 -9.63
C ALA A 72 23.79 -17.68 -9.76
N GLN A 73 23.04 -17.98 -8.71
CA GLN A 73 21.58 -18.13 -8.81
C GLN A 73 20.78 -16.82 -8.74
N LEU A 74 21.34 -15.79 -8.10
CA LEU A 74 20.76 -14.44 -8.10
C LEU A 74 20.96 -13.75 -9.44
N THR A 75 22.08 -14.03 -10.11
CA THR A 75 22.40 -13.56 -11.46
C THR A 75 21.62 -14.37 -12.51
N LEU A 76 21.58 -15.72 -12.43
CA LEU A 76 21.03 -16.58 -13.50
C LEU A 76 19.49 -16.64 -13.57
N CYS A 77 18.74 -16.55 -12.47
CA CYS A 77 17.26 -16.47 -12.54
C CYS A 77 16.78 -15.10 -13.03
N THR A 78 17.47 -14.03 -12.61
CA THR A 78 17.21 -12.65 -13.04
C THR A 78 17.53 -12.45 -14.53
N ILE A 79 18.66 -12.98 -14.98
CA ILE A 79 19.07 -13.03 -16.40
C ILE A 79 18.08 -13.89 -17.21
N GLY A 80 17.71 -15.09 -16.76
CA GLY A 80 16.74 -15.94 -17.48
C GLY A 80 15.38 -15.28 -17.74
N GLY A 81 14.91 -14.41 -16.83
CA GLY A 81 13.72 -13.58 -17.04
C GLY A 81 13.93 -12.43 -18.03
N LEU A 82 15.13 -11.82 -18.05
CA LEU A 82 15.52 -10.75 -18.99
C LEU A 82 15.62 -11.22 -20.45
N PHE A 83 15.99 -12.49 -20.69
CA PHE A 83 16.28 -12.98 -22.04
C PHE A 83 15.13 -13.68 -22.77
N ARG A 84 14.03 -14.08 -22.11
CA ARG A 84 12.92 -14.89 -22.71
C ARG A 84 13.39 -16.13 -23.52
N GLU A 85 14.62 -16.60 -23.33
CA GLU A 85 15.15 -17.79 -24.01
C GLU A 85 15.04 -19.03 -23.12
N PRO A 86 14.80 -20.23 -23.70
CA PRO A 86 14.81 -21.50 -22.97
C PRO A 86 16.16 -21.73 -22.29
N TRP A 87 16.17 -21.73 -20.96
CA TRP A 87 17.31 -22.19 -20.16
C TRP A 87 17.31 -23.72 -20.11
N ASP A 88 18.39 -24.35 -20.56
CA ASP A 88 18.51 -25.81 -20.74
C ASP A 88 18.77 -26.60 -19.44
N GLY A 89 19.02 -25.89 -18.34
CA GLY A 89 19.13 -26.49 -17.00
C GLY A 89 20.39 -27.32 -16.76
N ASP A 90 21.39 -27.31 -17.66
CA ASP A 90 22.56 -28.17 -17.51
C ASP A 90 23.64 -27.54 -16.61
N TYR A 91 23.26 -27.31 -15.35
CA TYR A 91 24.20 -27.04 -14.26
C TYR A 91 24.02 -28.09 -13.17
N LYS A 92 25.10 -28.84 -12.89
CA LYS A 92 25.14 -30.05 -12.05
C LYS A 92 24.81 -29.85 -10.55
N ARG A 93 23.82 -29.07 -10.13
CA ARG A 93 23.46 -28.84 -8.72
C ARG A 93 21.95 -28.66 -8.51
N SER A 94 21.37 -29.43 -7.60
CA SER A 94 19.91 -29.47 -7.36
C SER A 94 19.35 -28.15 -6.80
N THR A 95 18.17 -27.77 -7.32
CA THR A 95 17.40 -26.57 -6.98
C THR A 95 16.81 -26.58 -5.56
N SER A 96 16.72 -27.74 -4.91
CA SER A 96 16.17 -27.91 -3.56
C SER A 96 17.08 -27.38 -2.44
N ASP A 97 18.39 -27.56 -2.59
CA ASP A 97 19.38 -27.15 -1.57
C ASP A 97 19.52 -25.64 -1.49
N VAL A 98 19.19 -24.96 -2.58
CA VAL A 98 19.35 -23.52 -2.75
C VAL A 98 18.19 -22.78 -2.11
N ARG A 99 16.95 -23.23 -2.33
CA ARG A 99 15.77 -22.68 -1.64
C ARG A 99 15.92 -22.78 -0.12
N ASN A 100 16.49 -23.89 0.37
CA ASN A 100 16.73 -24.09 1.80
C ASN A 100 17.89 -23.25 2.36
N ILE A 101 18.86 -22.84 1.54
CA ILE A 101 19.97 -21.96 1.95
C ILE A 101 19.55 -20.49 1.95
N LEU A 102 18.75 -20.06 0.96
CA LEU A 102 18.16 -18.72 0.93
C LEU A 102 17.25 -18.55 2.16
N ARG A 103 16.32 -19.49 2.41
CA ARG A 103 15.45 -19.53 3.59
C ARG A 103 16.18 -19.42 4.95
N ARG A 104 17.44 -19.88 5.03
CA ARG A 104 18.26 -19.83 6.26
C ARG A 104 19.10 -18.55 6.40
N ARG A 105 19.29 -17.77 5.34
CA ARG A 105 19.98 -16.45 5.42
C ARG A 105 19.06 -15.30 5.83
N TYR A 106 17.74 -15.46 5.69
CA TYR A 106 16.73 -14.47 6.11
C TYR A 106 16.53 -14.31 7.62
N ASN A 107 17.33 -14.97 8.47
CA ASN A 107 17.11 -15.03 9.92
C ASN A 107 18.27 -14.51 10.79
N SER A 108 19.26 -13.77 10.25
CA SER A 108 20.47 -13.45 11.03
C SER A 108 21.01 -12.01 10.95
N SER A 109 20.35 -11.05 10.32
CA SER A 109 20.69 -9.64 10.47
C SER A 109 19.39 -8.86 10.68
N GLY A 110 19.32 -8.03 11.71
CA GLY A 110 18.13 -7.28 12.10
C GLY A 110 17.53 -6.36 11.02
N GLU A 111 18.18 -6.26 9.86
CA GLU A 111 17.67 -5.68 8.62
C GLU A 111 17.90 -6.69 7.48
N ASN A 112 16.82 -7.14 6.84
CA ASN A 112 16.82 -8.21 5.85
C ASN A 112 16.74 -7.63 4.42
N LEU A 113 17.76 -6.88 4.00
CA LEU A 113 17.88 -6.43 2.60
C LEU A 113 18.20 -7.62 1.69
N THR A 114 17.43 -7.81 0.61
CA THR A 114 17.62 -8.93 -0.32
C THR A 114 18.69 -8.61 -1.37
N THR A 115 19.41 -9.60 -1.89
CA THR A 115 20.38 -9.36 -2.97
C THR A 115 19.71 -8.83 -4.25
N THR A 116 18.44 -9.16 -4.47
CA THR A 116 17.61 -8.57 -5.53
C THR A 116 17.38 -7.07 -5.33
N HIS A 117 17.16 -6.64 -4.08
CA HIS A 117 17.02 -5.22 -3.77
C HIS A 117 18.31 -4.44 -4.06
N PHE A 118 19.47 -4.91 -3.59
CA PHE A 118 20.77 -4.29 -3.95
C PHE A 118 21.01 -4.26 -5.46
N LEU A 119 20.67 -5.34 -6.17
CA LEU A 119 20.78 -5.38 -7.62
C LEU A 119 19.88 -4.33 -8.29
N ARG A 120 18.64 -4.17 -7.81
CA ARG A 120 17.72 -3.13 -8.31
C ARG A 120 18.23 -1.72 -8.05
N GLU A 121 18.82 -1.46 -6.88
CA GLU A 121 19.42 -0.16 -6.54
C GLU A 121 20.62 0.16 -7.43
N GLU A 122 21.56 -0.78 -7.58
CA GLU A 122 22.75 -0.63 -8.43
C GLU A 122 22.41 -0.44 -9.93
N MET A 123 21.29 -1.03 -10.37
CA MET A 123 20.77 -0.83 -11.73
C MET A 123 19.89 0.43 -11.87
N ASN A 124 19.64 1.16 -10.77
CA ASN A 124 18.76 2.33 -10.72
C ASN A 124 17.34 2.05 -11.22
N VAL A 125 16.80 0.87 -10.86
CA VAL A 125 15.43 0.45 -11.18
C VAL A 125 14.56 0.20 -9.95
N TYR A 126 15.14 0.22 -8.75
CA TYR A 126 14.38 0.14 -7.50
C TYR A 126 13.54 1.42 -7.31
N LYS A 127 12.24 1.25 -7.07
CA LYS A 127 11.30 2.38 -6.88
C LYS A 127 10.90 2.63 -5.42
N GLY A 128 11.31 1.77 -4.49
CA GLY A 128 11.02 1.93 -3.06
C GLY A 128 12.02 2.86 -2.37
N ASN A 129 11.74 3.29 -1.14
CA ASN A 129 12.62 4.19 -0.36
C ASN A 129 12.75 3.81 1.12
N LEU A 130 12.34 2.59 1.51
CA LEU A 130 12.25 2.21 2.92
C LEU A 130 13.58 2.30 3.67
N VAL A 131 14.70 1.94 3.02
CA VAL A 131 16.04 1.95 3.64
C VAL A 131 16.48 3.37 3.97
N GLU A 132 16.37 4.28 2.99
CA GLU A 132 16.72 5.70 3.15
C GLU A 132 15.90 6.36 4.27
N LEU A 133 14.62 6.00 4.40
CA LEU A 133 13.76 6.53 5.45
C LEU A 133 14.10 5.99 6.84
N LYS A 134 14.57 4.74 6.95
CA LYS A 134 15.07 4.21 8.22
C LYS A 134 16.28 4.99 8.70
N GLU A 135 17.18 5.39 7.80
CA GLU A 135 18.32 6.27 8.12
C GLU A 135 17.86 7.67 8.59
N LYS A 136 16.70 8.13 8.10
CA LYS A 136 16.04 9.37 8.55
C LYS A 136 15.24 9.22 9.85
N ASN A 137 15.38 8.12 10.58
CA ASN A 137 14.73 7.82 11.86
C ASN A 137 13.20 7.62 11.81
N PHE A 138 12.63 7.22 10.67
CA PHE A 138 11.24 6.78 10.64
C PHE A 138 11.07 5.48 11.46
N GLN A 139 9.95 5.36 12.17
CA GLN A 139 9.70 4.31 13.16
C GLN A 139 8.95 3.09 12.62
N PHE A 140 8.54 3.11 11.35
CA PHE A 140 7.96 1.94 10.70
C PHE A 140 8.93 0.73 10.67
N LEU A 141 8.34 -0.46 10.50
CA LEU A 141 9.01 -1.74 10.39
C LEU A 141 9.10 -2.17 8.94
N VAL A 142 10.24 -2.71 8.52
CA VAL A 142 10.48 -3.18 7.15
C VAL A 142 10.47 -4.71 7.10
N THR A 143 9.76 -5.28 6.14
CA THR A 143 9.81 -6.72 5.85
C THR A 143 10.49 -7.00 4.51
N SER A 144 10.93 -8.26 4.31
CA SER A 144 11.48 -8.70 3.03
C SER A 144 10.45 -8.60 1.89
N VAL A 145 9.16 -8.75 2.19
CA VAL A 145 8.07 -8.57 1.23
C VAL A 145 7.95 -7.11 0.80
N ASP A 146 7.96 -6.17 1.76
CA ASP A 146 7.88 -4.74 1.44
C ASP A 146 9.03 -4.29 0.52
N LEU A 147 10.26 -4.79 0.77
CA LEU A 147 11.42 -4.52 -0.08
C LEU A 147 11.31 -5.18 -1.46
N LYS A 148 10.74 -6.39 -1.53
CA LYS A 148 10.52 -7.12 -2.78
C LYS A 148 9.46 -6.44 -3.65
N GLU A 149 8.43 -5.88 -3.04
CA GLU A 149 7.37 -5.13 -3.72
C GLU A 149 7.80 -3.67 -4.00
N SER A 150 9.01 -3.26 -3.60
CA SER A 150 9.52 -1.90 -3.77
C SER A 150 8.56 -0.86 -3.15
N ILE A 151 8.02 -1.16 -1.97
CA ILE A 151 7.09 -0.28 -1.26
C ILE A 151 7.77 1.06 -0.96
N ARG A 152 6.96 2.12 -1.07
CA ARG A 152 7.36 3.49 -0.76
C ARG A 152 6.57 4.01 0.42
N ILE A 153 7.23 4.82 1.25
CA ILE A 153 6.58 5.65 2.26
C ILE A 153 6.89 7.11 1.91
N PRO A 154 5.91 8.01 1.89
CA PRO A 154 6.17 9.41 1.57
C PRO A 154 6.96 10.09 2.70
N GLU A 155 7.98 10.87 2.34
CA GLU A 155 8.74 11.72 3.29
C GLU A 155 7.91 12.88 3.81
N GLU A 156 7.07 13.42 2.93
CA GLU A 156 6.16 14.53 3.19
C GLU A 156 4.75 14.13 2.78
N ILE A 157 3.78 14.54 3.59
CA ILE A 157 2.37 14.31 3.30
C ILE A 157 1.91 15.45 2.38
N ASN A 158 1.59 15.12 1.13
CA ASN A 158 1.02 16.02 0.13
C ASN A 158 -0.52 15.92 0.12
N PHE A 159 -1.19 16.55 -0.86
CA PHE A 159 -2.64 16.45 -1.02
C PHE A 159 -3.15 14.99 -1.11
N ASN A 160 -2.57 14.19 -2.00
CA ASN A 160 -3.04 12.82 -2.28
C ASN A 160 -2.82 11.89 -1.09
N GLU A 161 -1.68 12.01 -0.40
CA GLU A 161 -1.41 11.25 0.81
C GLU A 161 -2.32 11.71 1.96
N GLY A 162 -2.52 13.02 2.11
CA GLY A 162 -3.49 13.57 3.05
C GLY A 162 -4.88 12.99 2.83
N MET A 163 -5.29 12.87 1.57
CA MET A 163 -6.56 12.26 1.15
C MET A 163 -6.65 10.78 1.50
N LEU A 164 -5.61 9.99 1.24
CA LEU A 164 -5.55 8.58 1.64
C LEU A 164 -5.64 8.43 3.17
N ILE A 165 -4.95 9.28 3.92
CA ILE A 165 -5.02 9.32 5.39
C ILE A 165 -6.44 9.69 5.85
N GLY A 166 -7.07 10.71 5.26
CA GLY A 166 -8.46 11.09 5.58
C GLY A 166 -9.45 9.94 5.38
N ILE A 167 -9.30 9.20 4.28
CA ILE A 167 -10.08 7.96 4.02
C ILE A 167 -9.76 6.90 5.07
N ALA A 168 -8.49 6.71 5.43
CA ALA A 168 -8.08 5.75 6.43
C ALA A 168 -8.74 6.06 7.79
N TYR A 169 -8.75 7.31 8.23
CA TYR A 169 -9.39 7.72 9.48
C TYR A 169 -10.92 7.52 9.45
N ALA A 170 -11.54 7.51 8.27
CA ALA A 170 -12.96 7.26 8.11
C ALA A 170 -13.29 5.75 8.17
N ASP A 171 -12.57 4.91 7.42
CA ASP A 171 -13.01 3.56 7.06
C ASP A 171 -11.94 2.46 7.25
N ALA A 172 -10.72 2.82 7.65
CA ALA A 172 -9.64 1.86 7.83
C ALA A 172 -9.40 1.45 9.29
N TYR A 173 -8.76 0.30 9.45
CA TYR A 173 -8.21 -0.16 10.73
C TYR A 173 -6.97 -1.02 10.50
N VAL A 174 -6.01 -0.92 11.41
CA VAL A 174 -4.83 -1.79 11.41
C VAL A 174 -5.20 -3.13 12.08
N ILE A 175 -5.01 -4.24 11.35
CA ILE A 175 -5.08 -5.58 11.93
C ILE A 175 -3.76 -5.89 12.64
N ASN A 176 -3.90 -6.34 13.89
CA ASN A 176 -2.81 -6.70 14.77
C ASN A 176 -2.59 -8.23 14.84
N ASP A 177 -2.73 -8.92 13.72
CA ASP A 177 -2.50 -10.36 13.64
C ASP A 177 -0.99 -10.62 13.68
N ASN A 178 -0.50 -10.88 14.90
CA ASN A 178 0.85 -11.29 15.27
C ASN A 178 1.88 -10.19 15.59
N LEU A 179 1.56 -9.30 16.55
CA LEU A 179 2.58 -8.56 17.31
C LEU A 179 3.62 -9.47 18.03
N LYS A 180 3.32 -10.76 18.21
CA LYS A 180 4.15 -11.69 19.00
C LYS A 180 5.11 -12.54 18.18
N ASN A 181 4.97 -12.62 16.86
CA ASN A 181 5.84 -13.43 16.02
C ASN A 181 6.73 -12.53 15.15
N ARG A 182 7.93 -12.23 15.66
CA ARG A 182 9.02 -11.54 14.93
C ARG A 182 9.44 -12.26 13.63
N ASN A 183 8.93 -13.47 13.39
CA ASN A 183 9.23 -14.32 12.24
C ASN A 183 8.04 -14.48 11.26
N ALA A 184 6.92 -13.77 11.47
CA ALA A 184 5.83 -13.76 10.49
C ALA A 184 6.19 -12.79 9.35
N GLU A 185 6.32 -13.32 8.13
CA GLU A 185 6.66 -12.53 6.93
C GLU A 185 5.64 -11.41 6.61
N ARG A 186 4.44 -11.47 7.20
CA ARG A 186 3.41 -10.42 7.19
C ARG A 186 2.81 -10.29 8.58
N GLY A 187 3.19 -9.26 9.34
CA GLY A 187 2.83 -9.12 10.76
C GLY A 187 1.79 -8.03 11.07
N ARG A 188 1.56 -7.10 10.15
CA ARG A 188 0.59 -6.00 10.30
C ARG A 188 0.03 -5.64 8.93
N GLY A 189 -1.29 -5.40 8.86
CA GLY A 189 -1.96 -4.98 7.64
C GLY A 189 -2.95 -3.86 7.92
N LEU A 190 -3.15 -2.97 6.96
CA LEU A 190 -4.15 -1.91 7.01
C LEU A 190 -5.34 -2.35 6.15
N ILE A 191 -6.53 -2.45 6.73
CA ILE A 191 -7.74 -2.75 5.96
C ILE A 191 -8.58 -1.51 5.82
N PHE A 192 -8.84 -1.09 4.58
CA PHE A 192 -9.93 -0.21 4.23
C PHE A 192 -11.20 -1.04 4.06
N LYS A 193 -12.28 -0.70 4.77
CA LYS A 193 -13.55 -1.43 4.67
C LYS A 193 -14.76 -0.51 4.59
N GLY A 194 -15.50 -0.64 3.51
CA GLY A 194 -16.66 0.18 3.21
C GLY A 194 -17.93 -0.39 3.82
N SER A 195 -19.06 0.18 3.42
CA SER A 195 -20.38 -0.21 3.91
C SER A 195 -21.29 -0.81 2.85
N ASN A 196 -21.10 -0.44 1.58
CA ASN A 196 -21.90 -0.93 0.46
C ASN A 196 -21.03 -1.06 -0.79
N TYR A 197 -20.87 -2.28 -1.30
CA TYR A 197 -19.99 -2.55 -2.42
C TYR A 197 -20.37 -1.76 -3.67
N ASP A 198 -21.62 -1.81 -4.10
CA ASP A 198 -22.02 -1.24 -5.40
C ASP A 198 -21.98 0.30 -5.41
N GLU A 199 -22.25 0.94 -4.26
CA GLU A 199 -22.24 2.40 -4.13
C GLU A 199 -20.82 2.96 -3.95
N GLU A 200 -19.91 2.20 -3.35
CA GLU A 200 -18.58 2.66 -2.97
C GLU A 200 -17.46 2.06 -3.83
N TYR A 201 -17.75 1.13 -4.74
CA TYR A 201 -16.74 0.48 -5.58
C TYR A 201 -15.82 1.46 -6.31
N ALA A 202 -16.39 2.55 -6.85
CA ALA A 202 -15.62 3.56 -7.55
C ALA A 202 -14.69 4.35 -6.62
N LEU A 203 -15.11 4.62 -5.37
CA LEU A 203 -14.22 5.19 -4.35
C LEU A 203 -13.06 4.23 -4.05
N TYR A 204 -13.34 2.93 -3.93
CA TYR A 204 -12.31 1.91 -3.68
C TYR A 204 -11.35 1.72 -4.85
N THR A 205 -11.78 2.00 -6.08
CA THR A 205 -10.89 2.05 -7.25
C THR A 205 -9.90 3.20 -7.09
N ASN A 206 -10.38 4.41 -6.74
CA ASN A 206 -9.51 5.55 -6.48
C ASN A 206 -8.52 5.29 -5.32
N ILE A 207 -8.95 4.57 -4.27
CA ILE A 207 -8.07 4.18 -3.16
C ILE A 207 -6.93 3.28 -3.66
N LEU A 208 -7.20 2.30 -4.52
CA LEU A 208 -6.14 1.48 -5.10
C LEU A 208 -5.17 2.28 -5.97
N ASP A 209 -5.67 3.19 -6.79
CA ASP A 209 -4.82 4.06 -7.61
C ASP A 209 -3.91 4.94 -6.74
N MET A 210 -4.46 5.53 -5.67
CA MET A 210 -3.66 6.28 -4.69
C MET A 210 -2.61 5.42 -3.98
N LEU A 211 -2.95 4.20 -3.58
CA LEU A 211 -2.01 3.27 -2.95
C LEU A 211 -0.87 2.88 -3.92
N LYS A 212 -1.19 2.69 -5.20
CA LYS A 212 -0.19 2.44 -6.24
C LYS A 212 0.71 3.65 -6.45
N ASP A 213 0.15 4.85 -6.54
CA ASP A 213 0.91 6.06 -6.83
C ASP A 213 1.78 6.52 -5.64
N GLN A 214 1.23 6.53 -4.42
CA GLN A 214 1.94 7.01 -3.23
C GLN A 214 2.87 5.96 -2.63
N HIS A 215 2.47 4.69 -2.63
CA HIS A 215 3.18 3.63 -1.92
C HIS A 215 3.77 2.55 -2.82
N ASN A 216 3.56 2.61 -4.14
CA ASN A 216 3.89 1.52 -5.05
C ASN A 216 3.23 0.19 -4.62
N TYR A 217 2.08 0.26 -3.96
CA TYR A 217 1.35 -0.91 -3.47
C TYR A 217 0.36 -1.39 -4.53
N MET A 218 0.41 -2.67 -4.86
CA MET A 218 -0.56 -3.33 -5.74
C MET A 218 -1.50 -4.18 -4.88
N GLY A 219 -2.81 -4.03 -5.10
CA GLY A 219 -3.82 -4.75 -4.36
C GLY A 219 -5.09 -4.95 -5.17
N GLU A 220 -6.10 -5.55 -4.55
CA GLU A 220 -7.38 -5.84 -5.18
C GLU A 220 -8.54 -5.42 -4.26
N ILE A 221 -9.67 -5.03 -4.87
CA ILE A 221 -10.91 -4.75 -4.16
C ILE A 221 -11.65 -6.07 -3.95
N LYS A 222 -11.76 -6.51 -2.69
CA LYS A 222 -12.48 -7.73 -2.32
C LYS A 222 -13.94 -7.44 -2.00
N LYS A 223 -14.79 -8.43 -2.28
CA LYS A 223 -16.16 -8.50 -1.79
C LYS A 223 -16.16 -9.25 -0.46
N HIS A 224 -16.67 -8.62 0.60
CA HIS A 224 -16.96 -9.30 1.85
C HIS A 224 -18.46 -9.30 2.12
N GLU A 225 -19.03 -10.49 2.08
CA GLU A 225 -20.36 -10.75 2.55
C GLU A 225 -20.40 -10.68 4.07
N PHE A 226 -21.44 -10.02 4.60
CA PHE A 226 -21.70 -9.99 6.03
C PHE A 226 -23.17 -10.25 6.29
N THR A 227 -23.44 -10.87 7.43
CA THR A 227 -24.80 -11.01 7.95
C THR A 227 -24.84 -10.32 9.31
N THR A 228 -25.68 -9.30 9.44
CA THR A 228 -25.90 -8.64 10.74
C THR A 228 -26.70 -9.55 11.68
N PRO A 229 -26.70 -9.31 13.01
CA PRO A 229 -27.50 -10.09 13.97
C PRO A 229 -29.00 -10.17 13.60
N ASN A 230 -29.52 -9.18 12.87
CA ASN A 230 -30.90 -9.13 12.40
C ASN A 230 -31.11 -9.81 11.03
N LYS A 231 -30.19 -10.68 10.60
CA LYS A 231 -30.20 -11.42 9.32
C LYS A 231 -30.18 -10.54 8.06
N PHE A 232 -29.87 -9.25 8.17
CA PHE A 232 -29.60 -8.45 6.99
C PHE A 232 -28.29 -8.93 6.37
N GLN A 233 -28.35 -9.37 5.12
CA GLN A 233 -27.20 -9.73 4.30
C GLN A 233 -26.78 -8.53 3.45
N GLY A 234 -25.48 -8.28 3.38
CA GLY A 234 -24.92 -7.23 2.54
C GLY A 234 -23.53 -7.59 2.05
N VAL A 235 -23.05 -6.83 1.07
CA VAL A 235 -21.71 -6.95 0.51
C VAL A 235 -20.98 -5.63 0.74
N THR A 236 -19.79 -5.70 1.33
CA THR A 236 -18.89 -4.54 1.52
C THR A 236 -17.65 -4.67 0.65
N PRO A 237 -17.11 -3.55 0.13
CA PRO A 237 -15.80 -3.54 -0.48
C PRO A 237 -14.73 -3.51 0.61
N SER A 238 -13.61 -4.16 0.34
CA SER A 238 -12.40 -3.98 1.15
C SER A 238 -11.14 -3.99 0.32
N ILE A 239 -10.11 -3.32 0.84
CA ILE A 239 -8.73 -3.45 0.36
C ILE A 239 -7.92 -3.84 1.59
N ASN A 240 -7.25 -4.99 1.51
CA ASN A 240 -6.29 -5.40 2.53
C ASN A 240 -4.90 -5.01 2.06
N VAL A 241 -4.33 -3.98 2.67
CA VAL A 241 -2.95 -3.55 2.45
C VAL A 241 -2.03 -4.44 3.28
N CYS A 242 -1.49 -5.46 2.63
CA CYS A 242 -0.63 -6.48 3.25
C CYS A 242 0.83 -6.02 3.43
N SER A 243 1.07 -4.70 3.52
CA SER A 243 2.39 -4.12 3.76
C SER A 243 2.59 -3.81 5.24
N THR A 244 3.64 -4.37 5.82
CA THR A 244 4.00 -4.08 7.22
C THR A 244 4.55 -2.67 7.34
N SER A 245 5.32 -2.21 6.35
CA SER A 245 5.87 -0.85 6.32
C SER A 245 4.76 0.20 6.31
N ILE A 246 3.77 0.08 5.43
CA ILE A 246 2.63 1.02 5.37
C ILE A 246 1.84 0.97 6.68
N ALA A 247 1.43 -0.22 7.14
CA ALA A 247 0.62 -0.34 8.35
C ALA A 247 1.32 0.21 9.60
N THR A 248 2.64 0.02 9.71
CA THR A 248 3.43 0.56 10.84
C THR A 248 3.79 2.01 10.71
N TRP A 249 3.90 2.54 9.51
CA TRP A 249 4.04 3.98 9.30
C TRP A 249 2.78 4.70 9.76
N TYR A 250 1.60 4.25 9.33
CA TYR A 250 0.33 4.77 9.85
C TYR A 250 0.26 4.69 11.38
N HIS A 251 0.59 3.55 11.97
CA HIS A 251 0.45 3.37 13.41
C HIS A 251 1.52 4.09 14.25
N ASN A 252 2.80 3.89 13.93
CA ASN A 252 3.92 4.36 14.74
C ASN A 252 4.28 5.82 14.44
N ASP A 253 4.25 6.23 13.17
CA ASP A 253 4.70 7.55 12.74
C ASP A 253 3.54 8.56 12.63
N LEU A 254 2.33 8.11 12.29
CA LEU A 254 1.14 8.97 12.22
C LEU A 254 0.17 8.83 13.41
N GLU A 255 0.52 8.00 14.41
CA GLU A 255 -0.31 7.74 15.61
C GLU A 255 -1.72 7.22 15.28
N PHE A 256 -1.89 6.54 14.15
CA PHE A 256 -3.17 5.96 13.74
C PHE A 256 -3.59 4.83 14.70
N PRO A 257 -4.84 4.80 15.19
CA PRO A 257 -5.24 3.84 16.22
C PRO A 257 -5.35 2.41 15.68
N THR A 258 -5.07 1.45 16.56
CA THR A 258 -5.37 0.04 16.30
C THR A 258 -6.84 -0.24 16.57
N GLY A 259 -7.40 -1.31 15.98
CA GLY A 259 -8.85 -1.58 15.98
C GLY A 259 -9.57 -1.58 17.34
N ASN A 260 -8.85 -1.63 18.47
CA ASN A 260 -9.39 -1.61 19.83
C ASN A 260 -9.32 -0.23 20.53
N GLU A 261 -8.62 0.76 19.97
CA GLU A 261 -8.29 2.05 20.61
C GLU A 261 -8.97 3.24 19.93
N ARG A 262 -10.22 3.09 19.49
CA ARG A 262 -10.95 4.10 18.69
C ARG A 262 -11.32 5.41 19.42
N ASN A 263 -10.87 5.62 20.66
CA ASN A 263 -11.45 6.65 21.54
C ASN A 263 -10.56 7.88 21.80
N SER A 264 -9.36 7.97 21.23
CA SER A 264 -8.63 9.23 21.17
C SER A 264 -7.73 9.24 19.94
N PHE A 265 -8.16 9.91 18.88
CA PHE A 265 -7.30 10.15 17.74
C PHE A 265 -6.41 11.36 18.05
N LYS A 266 -5.13 11.25 17.74
CA LYS A 266 -4.26 12.42 17.61
C LYS A 266 -3.99 12.59 16.13
N LEU A 267 -4.39 13.73 15.58
CA LEU A 267 -4.11 14.01 14.18
C LEU A 267 -2.62 14.29 13.99
N PRO A 268 -1.97 13.72 12.96
CA PRO A 268 -0.61 14.09 12.63
C PRO A 268 -0.58 15.56 12.18
N LYS A 269 0.58 16.20 12.32
CA LYS A 269 0.76 17.58 11.87
C LYS A 269 0.81 17.60 10.35
N PHE A 270 -0.23 18.15 9.74
CA PHE A 270 -0.31 18.35 8.31
C PHE A 270 0.18 19.75 7.92
N ASN A 271 0.75 19.87 6.72
CA ASN A 271 0.78 21.15 6.03
C ASN A 271 -0.62 21.46 5.46
N TYR A 272 -0.85 22.69 5.01
CA TYR A 272 -2.17 23.10 4.51
C TYR A 272 -2.68 22.21 3.37
N GLU A 273 -1.81 21.83 2.43
CA GLU A 273 -2.18 20.98 1.29
C GLU A 273 -2.69 19.60 1.76
N ALA A 274 -1.99 18.99 2.71
CA ALA A 274 -2.40 17.73 3.33
C ALA A 274 -3.66 17.86 4.18
N GLU A 275 -3.90 19.01 4.85
CA GLU A 275 -5.16 19.27 5.56
C GLU A 275 -6.35 19.29 4.59
N VAL A 276 -6.19 19.93 3.42
CA VAL A 276 -7.22 19.92 2.36
C VAL A 276 -7.45 18.50 1.87
N GLY A 277 -6.36 17.77 1.57
CA GLY A 277 -6.42 16.35 1.18
C GLY A 277 -7.18 15.52 2.20
N PHE A 278 -6.82 15.62 3.48
CA PHE A 278 -7.46 14.92 4.60
C PHE A 278 -8.96 15.22 4.66
N PHE A 279 -9.34 16.50 4.58
CA PHE A 279 -10.74 16.91 4.55
C PHE A 279 -11.51 16.23 3.41
N VAL A 280 -10.97 16.28 2.19
CA VAL A 280 -11.56 15.65 1.00
C VAL A 280 -11.71 14.14 1.17
N GLY A 281 -10.65 13.47 1.63
CA GLY A 281 -10.63 12.03 1.86
C GLY A 281 -11.65 11.59 2.89
N TYR A 282 -11.67 12.26 4.04
CA TYR A 282 -12.57 11.93 5.14
C TYR A 282 -14.03 12.17 4.76
N VAL A 283 -14.34 13.31 4.12
CA VAL A 283 -15.70 13.58 3.62
C VAL A 283 -16.10 12.57 2.54
N GLY A 284 -15.22 12.28 1.58
CA GLY A 284 -15.49 11.35 0.49
C GLY A 284 -15.83 9.93 0.96
N ALA A 285 -15.15 9.45 2.00
CA ALA A 285 -15.41 8.15 2.60
C ALA A 285 -16.60 8.17 3.58
N LYS A 286 -16.69 9.18 4.45
CA LYS A 286 -17.63 9.16 5.59
C LYS A 286 -18.98 9.80 5.31
N ALA A 287 -19.05 10.72 4.35
CA ALA A 287 -20.27 11.49 4.13
C ALA A 287 -21.38 10.62 3.55
N ARG A 288 -22.57 10.75 4.15
CA ARG A 288 -23.80 10.13 3.67
C ARG A 288 -24.68 11.17 3.00
N THR A 289 -25.28 10.79 1.88
CA THR A 289 -26.29 11.60 1.21
C THR A 289 -27.56 11.64 2.06
N GLY A 290 -27.91 12.82 2.57
CA GLY A 290 -29.13 13.02 3.33
C GLY A 290 -30.36 13.25 2.44
N LYS A 291 -31.55 13.17 3.05
CA LYS A 291 -32.85 13.36 2.38
C LYS A 291 -32.97 14.69 1.62
N TYR A 292 -32.22 15.72 2.02
CA TYR A 292 -32.29 17.07 1.46
C TYR A 292 -31.18 17.38 0.46
N ARG A 293 -30.56 16.35 -0.13
CA ARG A 293 -29.42 16.50 -1.07
C ARG A 293 -28.26 17.27 -0.44
N ASN A 294 -27.93 16.89 0.79
CA ASN A 294 -26.78 17.37 1.53
C ASN A 294 -25.84 16.20 1.84
N LEU A 295 -24.59 16.51 2.14
CA LEU A 295 -23.62 15.55 2.65
C LEU A 295 -23.56 15.68 4.16
N ARG A 296 -23.68 14.56 4.89
CA ARG A 296 -23.60 14.53 6.35
C ARG A 296 -22.47 13.64 6.79
N VAL A 297 -21.53 14.22 7.55
CA VAL A 297 -20.43 13.50 8.19
C VAL A 297 -20.73 13.42 9.68
N TYR A 298 -20.68 12.20 10.20
CA TYR A 298 -20.86 11.90 11.63
C TYR A 298 -19.52 11.47 12.20
N THR A 299 -19.06 12.15 13.25
CA THR A 299 -17.85 11.77 13.98
C THR A 299 -18.06 11.90 15.48
N LYS A 300 -17.39 11.04 16.25
CA LYS A 300 -17.29 11.14 17.71
C LYS A 300 -16.00 11.82 18.15
N ASP A 301 -15.05 11.97 17.24
CA ASP A 301 -13.75 12.54 17.54
C ASP A 301 -13.79 14.08 17.40
N PHE A 302 -13.38 14.76 18.48
CA PHE A 302 -13.41 16.21 18.56
C PHE A 302 -12.33 16.88 17.71
N GLU A 303 -11.14 16.29 17.62
CA GLU A 303 -10.05 16.83 16.81
C GLU A 303 -10.40 16.76 15.32
N ILE A 304 -10.94 15.62 14.86
CA ILE A 304 -11.44 15.46 13.50
C ILE A 304 -12.57 16.45 13.23
N ALA A 305 -13.55 16.58 14.13
CA ALA A 305 -14.65 17.52 13.94
C ALA A 305 -14.14 18.95 13.75
N ASN A 306 -13.19 19.39 14.59
CA ASN A 306 -12.61 20.73 14.50
C ASN A 306 -11.80 20.92 13.21
N LEU A 307 -10.99 19.95 12.81
CA LEU A 307 -10.25 20.02 11.55
C LEU A 307 -11.21 20.17 10.36
N LEU A 308 -12.29 19.37 10.33
CA LEU A 308 -13.26 19.45 9.24
C LEU A 308 -13.97 20.82 9.18
N ILE A 309 -14.29 21.41 10.33
CA ILE A 309 -14.88 22.76 10.43
C ILE A 309 -13.88 23.80 9.92
N GLN A 310 -12.66 23.80 10.45
CA GLN A 310 -11.62 24.75 10.05
C GLN A 310 -11.33 24.66 8.55
N MET A 311 -11.34 23.46 7.98
CA MET A 311 -11.15 23.29 6.55
C MET A 311 -12.34 23.77 5.73
N ALA A 312 -13.57 23.51 6.17
CA ALA A 312 -14.74 24.08 5.52
C ALA A 312 -14.74 25.62 5.55
N GLU A 313 -14.28 26.25 6.64
CA GLU A 313 -14.11 27.70 6.73
C GLU A 313 -13.01 28.23 5.81
N LYS A 314 -11.81 27.63 5.85
CA LYS A 314 -10.68 28.03 5.00
C LYS A 314 -10.99 27.89 3.50
N LEU A 315 -11.74 26.87 3.13
CA LEU A 315 -12.20 26.63 1.75
C LEU A 315 -13.51 27.36 1.44
N GLU A 316 -14.06 28.13 2.39
CA GLU A 316 -15.34 28.84 2.31
C GLU A 316 -16.49 27.98 1.74
N ILE A 317 -16.55 26.73 2.20
CA ILE A 317 -17.61 25.76 1.90
C ILE A 317 -18.80 26.06 2.81
N ASP A 318 -20.01 26.18 2.24
CA ASP A 318 -21.24 26.35 3.02
C ASP A 318 -21.56 25.08 3.84
N TYR A 319 -21.44 25.20 5.17
CA TYR A 319 -21.64 24.09 6.11
C TYR A 319 -22.51 24.50 7.31
N ASN A 320 -23.10 23.50 7.95
CA ASN A 320 -23.75 23.63 9.24
C ASN A 320 -23.19 22.56 10.19
N TYR A 321 -22.81 22.98 11.39
CA TYR A 321 -22.32 22.10 12.44
C TYR A 321 -23.29 22.05 13.61
N ARG A 322 -23.54 20.84 14.12
CA ARG A 322 -24.30 20.63 15.35
C ARG A 322 -23.74 19.49 16.17
N GLU A 323 -23.96 19.57 17.48
CA GLU A 323 -23.70 18.48 18.42
C GLU A 323 -25.02 17.79 18.75
N ASP A 324 -25.16 16.51 18.38
CA ASP A 324 -26.30 15.70 18.79
C ASP A 324 -25.95 15.00 20.11
N ASN A 325 -26.47 15.53 21.22
CA ASN A 325 -26.45 14.88 22.52
C ASN A 325 -27.66 13.96 22.63
N ASN A 326 -27.43 12.66 22.49
CA ASN A 326 -28.48 11.66 22.62
C ASN A 326 -28.13 10.77 23.82
N ASP A 327 -28.92 10.78 24.89
CA ASP A 327 -28.59 10.18 26.22
C ASP A 327 -28.19 8.69 26.23
N ARG A 328 -28.25 7.99 25.09
CA ARG A 328 -27.87 6.58 24.93
C ARG A 328 -26.58 6.34 24.14
N TYR A 329 -26.01 7.36 23.50
CA TYR A 329 -24.78 7.27 22.72
C TYR A 329 -23.94 8.51 23.01
N GLU A 330 -22.63 8.35 23.26
CA GLU A 330 -21.68 9.47 23.40
C GLU A 330 -21.93 10.57 22.35
N SER A 331 -21.69 11.83 22.74
CA SER A 331 -21.98 13.01 21.92
C SER A 331 -21.45 12.83 20.49
N THR A 332 -22.35 12.88 19.52
CA THR A 332 -22.00 12.71 18.11
C THR A 332 -22.04 14.07 17.44
N LYS A 333 -20.94 14.44 16.79
CA LYS A 333 -20.82 15.70 16.04
C LYS A 333 -21.23 15.47 14.61
N VAL A 334 -22.02 16.39 14.06
CA VAL A 334 -22.56 16.29 12.70
C VAL A 334 -22.19 17.53 11.91
N LEU A 335 -21.36 17.34 10.88
CA LEU A 335 -21.09 18.35 9.86
C LEU A 335 -22.02 18.09 8.67
N THR A 336 -22.80 19.09 8.27
CA THR A 336 -23.69 19.04 7.12
C THR A 336 -23.23 20.03 6.06
N ILE A 337 -22.85 19.55 4.88
CA ILE A 337 -22.49 20.38 3.73
C ILE A 337 -23.75 20.53 2.86
N GLY A 338 -24.19 21.78 2.70
CA GLY A 338 -25.38 22.12 1.93
C GLY A 338 -25.16 22.04 0.42
N LYS A 339 -26.21 22.22 -0.37
CA LYS A 339 -26.11 22.19 -1.85
C LYS A 339 -25.09 23.19 -2.40
N LYS A 340 -25.01 24.40 -1.82
CA LYS A 340 -24.03 25.42 -2.23
C LYS A 340 -22.60 24.96 -1.93
N GLY A 341 -22.37 24.40 -0.74
CA GLY A 341 -21.07 23.82 -0.37
C GLY A 341 -20.67 22.66 -1.25
N ILE A 342 -21.60 21.75 -1.58
CA ILE A 342 -21.36 20.65 -2.54
C ILE A 342 -21.03 21.21 -3.93
N GLY A 343 -21.72 22.26 -4.37
CA GLY A 343 -21.43 22.96 -5.63
C GLY A 343 -20.00 23.48 -5.67
N LYS A 344 -19.57 24.19 -4.62
CA LYS A 344 -18.19 24.67 -4.49
C LYS A 344 -17.18 23.54 -4.50
N MET A 345 -17.41 22.48 -3.72
CA MET A 345 -16.55 21.29 -3.72
C MET A 345 -16.48 20.62 -5.09
N GLN A 346 -17.55 20.65 -5.88
CA GLN A 346 -17.53 20.11 -7.23
C GLN A 346 -16.77 21.01 -8.21
N GLU A 347 -16.92 22.33 -8.11
CA GLU A 347 -16.20 23.32 -8.93
C GLU A 347 -14.69 23.27 -8.68
N GLU A 348 -14.28 22.97 -7.45
CA GLU A 348 -12.88 22.84 -7.04
C GLU A 348 -12.34 21.40 -7.13
N ASP A 349 -13.07 20.47 -7.77
CA ASP A 349 -12.69 19.04 -7.92
C ASP A 349 -12.41 18.29 -6.60
N LEU A 350 -13.00 18.74 -5.49
CA LEU A 350 -12.85 18.20 -4.13
C LEU A 350 -13.79 17.03 -3.81
N LEU A 351 -14.63 16.57 -4.75
CA LEU A 351 -15.51 15.43 -4.56
C LEU A 351 -14.90 14.16 -5.15
N ILE A 352 -14.38 13.28 -4.29
CA ILE A 352 -13.69 12.04 -4.74
C ILE A 352 -14.58 10.82 -4.84
N ASN A 353 -15.72 10.83 -4.14
CA ASN A 353 -16.70 9.76 -4.21
C ASN A 353 -17.72 10.10 -5.33
N PRO A 354 -17.77 9.33 -6.43
CA PRO A 354 -18.65 9.65 -7.54
C PRO A 354 -20.14 9.69 -7.16
N SER A 355 -20.55 8.96 -6.12
CA SER A 355 -21.91 9.03 -5.60
C SER A 355 -22.27 10.42 -5.07
N HIS A 356 -21.29 11.18 -4.58
CA HIS A 356 -21.48 12.56 -4.08
C HIS A 356 -21.63 13.56 -5.22
N ARG A 357 -20.90 13.39 -6.33
CA ARG A 357 -21.01 14.25 -7.54
C ARG A 357 -22.42 14.22 -8.14
N ASN A 358 -23.09 13.08 -8.05
CA ASN A 358 -24.43 12.89 -8.60
C ASN A 358 -25.55 13.56 -7.77
N ILE A 359 -25.25 14.17 -6.63
CA ILE A 359 -26.24 14.78 -5.73
C ILE A 359 -26.88 16.03 -6.35
N LEU A 360 -26.14 16.81 -7.14
CA LEU A 360 -26.64 18.03 -7.77
C LEU A 360 -27.38 17.76 -9.09
N LEU A 361 -27.15 16.59 -9.70
CA LEU A 361 -27.76 16.18 -10.98
C LEU A 361 -29.15 15.52 -10.81
N LYS A 362 -29.44 15.02 -9.61
CA LYS A 362 -30.76 14.48 -9.22
C LYS A 362 -31.53 15.55 -8.49
#